data_AF-A0A2N2LXP8-F1
#
_entry.id   AF-A0A2N2LXP8-F1
#
_cell.length_a   1.000
_cell.length_b   1.000
_cell.length_c   1.000
_cell.angle_alpha   90.00
_cell.angle_beta   90.00
_cell.angle_gamma   90.00
#
_symmetry.space_group_name_H-M   'P 1'
#
loop_
_entity.id
_entity.type
_entity.pdbx_description
1 polymer ?
#
loop_
_entity_poly.entity_id
_entity_poly.type
_entity_poly.pdbx_seq_one_letter_code
_entity_poly.pdbx_strand_id
1 'polypeptide(L)'
;MDEIGVLVTLAGGFAVALVFGYLAHRLKLSPIIGYLLAGIVIGPFTPGFVADRTSAEHFAEIGVILLLFGIGLRFNLRELVAVWRLAIPGALIQSTISTGVLAVILHLMGWNWVSGIILGMAISVASTVVMALVLAEWHDLHAKIGH
;
A
#
# COMPACT_ATOMS: atom_id res chain seq x y z
N MET A 1 21.56 -23.25 4.23
CA MET A 1 21.46 -22.65 2.88
C MET A 1 20.38 -21.56 2.84
N ASP A 2 19.54 -21.45 3.88
CA ASP A 2 18.43 -20.48 3.96
C ASP A 2 18.87 -19.04 4.23
N GLU A 3 19.95 -18.82 4.99
CA GLU A 3 20.44 -17.47 5.31
C GLU A 3 20.89 -16.68 4.06
N ILE A 4 21.51 -17.36 3.09
CA ILE A 4 21.93 -16.74 1.83
C ILE A 4 20.71 -16.39 0.99
N GLY A 5 19.69 -17.25 0.96
CA GLY A 5 18.42 -16.98 0.25
C GLY A 5 17.71 -15.73 0.76
N VAL A 6 17.69 -15.54 2.09
CA VAL A 6 17.13 -14.35 2.74
C VAL A 6 17.92 -13.09 2.38
N LEU A 7 19.25 -13.15 2.49
CA LEU A 7 20.12 -12.01 2.17
C LEU A 7 19.98 -11.59 0.70
N VAL A 8 19.96 -12.55 -0.22
CA VAL A 8 19.82 -12.25 -1.65
C VAL A 8 18.41 -11.73 -1.95
N THR A 9 17.37 -12.25 -1.29
CA THR A 9 15.99 -11.73 -1.41
C THR A 9 15.89 -10.26 -1.01
N LEU A 10 16.45 -9.89 0.14
CA LEU A 10 16.49 -8.51 0.61
C LEU A 10 17.35 -7.61 -0.27
N ALA A 11 18.60 -8.02 -0.53
CA ALA A 11 19.55 -7.22 -1.30
C ALA A 11 19.08 -7.04 -2.76
N GLY A 12 18.63 -8.12 -3.39
CA GLY A 12 18.06 -8.10 -4.74
C GLY A 12 16.76 -7.30 -4.79
N GLY A 13 15.86 -7.53 -3.84
CA GLY A 13 14.63 -6.77 -3.62
C GLY A 13 14.86 -5.27 -3.59
N PHE A 14 15.72 -4.81 -2.69
CA PHE A 14 16.03 -3.40 -2.52
C PHE A 14 16.80 -2.82 -3.72
N ALA A 15 17.72 -3.56 -4.32
CA ALA A 15 18.47 -3.09 -5.48
C ALA A 15 17.54 -2.80 -6.68
N VAL A 16 16.65 -3.75 -7.01
CA VAL A 16 15.69 -3.55 -8.11
C VAL A 16 14.67 -2.49 -7.75
N ALA A 17 14.16 -2.47 -6.50
CA ALA A 17 13.27 -1.41 -6.04
C ALA A 17 13.91 -0.02 -6.16
N LEU A 18 15.20 0.13 -5.83
CA LEU A 18 15.96 1.37 -6.01
C LEU A 18 16.05 1.78 -7.49
N VAL A 19 16.38 0.84 -8.37
CA VAL A 19 16.52 1.12 -9.81
C VAL A 19 15.17 1.54 -10.40
N PHE A 20 14.11 0.79 -10.16
CA PHE A 20 12.78 1.11 -10.70
C PHE A 20 12.16 2.33 -10.03
N GLY A 21 12.35 2.51 -8.72
CA GLY A 21 11.92 3.71 -7.98
C GLY A 21 12.62 4.97 -8.49
N TYR A 22 13.94 4.90 -8.72
CA TYR A 22 14.70 5.99 -9.32
C TYR A 22 14.24 6.30 -10.75
N LEU A 23 13.97 5.27 -11.55
CA LEU A 23 13.46 5.43 -12.91
C LEU A 23 12.06 6.06 -12.92
N ALA A 24 11.16 5.61 -12.05
CA ALA A 24 9.84 6.21 -11.87
C ALA A 24 9.94 7.68 -11.48
N HIS A 25 10.81 8.01 -10.52
CA HIS A 25 11.07 9.38 -10.11
C HIS A 25 11.63 10.24 -11.26
N ARG A 26 12.56 9.71 -12.06
CA ARG A 26 13.09 10.38 -13.27
C ARG A 26 12.00 10.66 -14.32
N LEU A 27 11.01 9.78 -14.42
CA LEU A 27 9.85 9.93 -15.31
C LEU A 27 8.76 10.84 -14.72
N LYS A 28 8.98 11.47 -13.56
CA LYS A 28 7.99 12.26 -12.82
C LYS A 28 6.75 11.46 -12.40
N LEU A 29 6.90 10.15 -12.24
CA LEU A 29 5.88 9.25 -11.69
C LEU A 29 6.10 9.09 -10.18
N SER A 30 5.07 8.68 -9.45
CA SER A 30 5.21 8.32 -8.03
C SER A 30 6.18 7.13 -7.88
N PRO A 31 7.14 7.19 -6.94
CA PRO A 31 8.08 6.09 -6.67
C PRO A 31 7.40 4.75 -6.37
N ILE A 32 6.19 4.77 -5.78
CA ILE A 32 5.38 3.58 -5.50
C ILE A 32 5.15 2.74 -6.76
N ILE A 33 4.95 3.38 -7.91
CA ILE A 33 4.77 2.67 -9.19
C ILE A 33 6.04 1.89 -9.54
N GLY A 34 7.22 2.49 -9.31
CA GLY A 34 8.51 1.83 -9.49
C GLY A 34 8.69 0.64 -8.56
N TYR A 35 8.34 0.77 -7.28
CA TYR A 35 8.43 -0.33 -6.31
C TYR A 35 7.48 -1.49 -6.65
N LEU A 36 6.26 -1.20 -7.13
CA LEU A 36 5.33 -2.22 -7.60
C LEU A 36 5.87 -2.98 -8.81
N LEU A 37 6.44 -2.27 -9.79
CA LEU A 37 7.09 -2.90 -10.95
C LEU A 37 8.28 -3.76 -10.53
N ALA A 38 9.10 -3.29 -9.59
CA ALA A 38 10.20 -4.09 -9.05
C ALA A 38 9.71 -5.40 -8.42
N GLY A 39 8.61 -5.36 -7.67
CA GLY A 39 7.99 -6.55 -7.08
C GLY A 39 7.47 -7.53 -8.14
N ILE A 40 6.88 -7.04 -9.23
CA ILE A 40 6.47 -7.88 -10.36
C ILE A 40 7.69 -8.54 -11.01
N VAL A 41 8.77 -7.77 -11.22
CA VAL A 41 10.01 -8.26 -11.86
C VAL A 41 10.75 -9.30 -11.02
N ILE A 42 10.77 -9.18 -9.69
CA ILE A 42 11.39 -10.19 -8.81
C ILE A 42 10.41 -11.33 -8.46
N GLY A 43 9.15 -11.22 -8.90
CA GLY A 43 8.14 -12.24 -8.71
C GLY A 43 8.39 -13.52 -9.52
N PRO A 44 7.62 -14.59 -9.22
CA PRO A 44 7.78 -15.91 -9.86
C PRO A 44 7.42 -15.92 -11.36
N PHE A 45 6.84 -14.83 -11.88
CA PHE A 45 6.41 -14.71 -13.27
C PHE A 45 7.50 -14.20 -14.21
N THR A 46 8.70 -13.90 -13.69
CA THR A 46 9.83 -13.38 -14.46
C THR A 46 10.95 -14.43 -14.51
N PRO A 47 11.45 -14.82 -15.70
CA PRO A 47 12.58 -15.74 -15.79
C PRO A 47 13.85 -15.05 -15.27
N GLY A 48 14.34 -15.48 -14.11
CA GLY A 48 15.51 -14.87 -13.45
C GLY A 48 15.56 -15.09 -11.95
N PHE A 49 16.03 -14.08 -11.22
CA PHE A 49 16.10 -14.07 -9.76
C PHE A 49 14.70 -14.10 -9.14
N VAL A 50 14.36 -15.21 -8.46
CA VAL A 50 13.08 -15.37 -7.74
C VAL A 50 13.35 -15.20 -6.24
N ALA A 51 12.73 -14.18 -5.66
CA ALA A 51 12.76 -13.97 -4.21
C ALA A 51 12.03 -15.10 -3.48
N ASP A 52 12.52 -15.44 -2.29
CA ASP A 52 11.77 -16.29 -1.36
C ASP A 52 10.55 -15.50 -0.86
N ARG A 53 9.36 -15.96 -1.30
CA ARG A 53 8.08 -15.33 -0.99
C ARG A 53 7.78 -15.32 0.50
N THR A 54 8.07 -16.39 1.22
CA THR A 54 7.74 -16.49 2.65
C THR A 54 8.58 -15.51 3.46
N SER A 55 9.88 -15.45 3.15
CA SER A 55 10.78 -14.48 3.75
C SER A 55 10.35 -13.04 3.42
N ALA A 56 10.06 -12.75 2.14
CA ALA A 56 9.62 -11.43 1.70
C ALA A 56 8.30 -10.98 2.35
N GLU A 57 7.33 -11.88 2.53
CA GLU A 57 6.06 -11.59 3.21
C GLU A 57 6.29 -11.18 4.68
N HIS A 58 7.15 -11.90 5.43
CA HIS A 58 7.49 -11.52 6.80
C HIS A 58 8.16 -10.14 6.88
N PHE A 59 9.10 -9.83 5.97
CA PHE A 59 9.72 -8.50 5.94
C PHE A 59 8.72 -7.41 5.56
N ALA A 60 7.80 -7.68 4.64
CA ALA A 60 6.75 -6.74 4.26
C ALA A 60 5.81 -6.45 5.44
N GLU A 61 5.42 -7.47 6.21
CA GLU A 61 4.61 -7.28 7.42
C GLU A 61 5.32 -6.39 8.45
N ILE A 62 6.60 -6.66 8.73
CA ILE A 62 7.41 -5.82 9.65
C ILE A 62 7.51 -4.39 9.10
N GLY A 63 7.77 -4.22 7.81
CA GLY A 63 7.84 -2.92 7.16
C GLY A 63 6.55 -2.11 7.30
N VAL A 64 5.39 -2.74 7.09
CA VAL A 64 4.07 -2.12 7.27
C VAL A 64 3.82 -1.77 8.74
N ILE A 65 4.19 -2.65 9.69
CA ILE A 65 4.06 -2.37 11.12
C ILE A 65 4.90 -1.14 11.51
N LEU A 66 6.16 -1.08 11.07
CA LEU A 66 7.05 0.05 11.35
C LEU A 66 6.53 1.36 10.75
N LEU A 67 6.00 1.31 9.53
CA LEU A 67 5.37 2.44 8.87
C LEU A 67 4.14 2.93 9.65
N LEU A 68 3.21 2.04 9.96
CA LEU A 68 1.99 2.39 10.70
C LEU A 68 2.30 2.90 12.11
N PHE A 69 3.33 2.34 12.74
CA PHE A 69 3.85 2.85 14.01
C PHE A 69 4.42 4.26 13.87
N GLY A 70 5.22 4.51 12.83
CA GLY A 70 5.75 5.84 12.53
C GLY A 70 4.65 6.88 12.27
N ILE A 71 3.60 6.50 11.54
CA ILE A 71 2.40 7.33 11.35
C ILE A 71 1.72 7.60 12.71
N GLY A 72 1.60 6.57 13.55
CA GLY A 72 1.03 6.68 14.89
C GLY A 72 1.81 7.62 15.82
N LEU A 73 3.14 7.64 15.76
CA LEU A 73 3.97 8.55 16.57
C LEU A 73 3.76 10.03 16.24
N ARG A 74 3.42 10.35 14.99
CA ARG A 74 3.11 11.72 14.55
C ARG A 74 1.65 12.11 14.80
N PHE A 75 0.83 11.19 15.27
CA PHE A 75 -0.61 11.35 15.35
C PHE A 75 -1.07 12.03 16.63
N ASN A 76 -1.82 13.13 16.51
CA ASN A 76 -2.37 13.85 17.65
C ASN A 76 -3.78 13.36 18.00
N LEU A 77 -3.94 12.67 19.13
CA LEU A 77 -5.22 12.15 19.58
C LEU A 77 -6.30 13.23 19.74
N ARG A 78 -5.93 14.48 20.08
CA ARG A 78 -6.91 15.57 20.23
C ARG A 78 -7.52 15.98 18.89
N GLU A 79 -6.71 15.97 17.83
CA GLU A 79 -7.18 16.30 16.48
C GLU A 79 -8.14 15.22 15.97
N LEU A 80 -7.86 13.94 16.24
CA LEU A 80 -8.77 12.84 15.91
C LEU A 80 -10.12 12.96 16.61
N VAL A 81 -10.12 13.25 17.91
CA VAL A 81 -11.38 13.40 18.67
C VAL A 81 -12.20 14.59 18.15
N ALA A 82 -11.55 15.67 17.70
CA ALA A 82 -12.23 16.83 17.13
C ALA A 82 -12.99 16.52 15.83
N VAL A 83 -12.44 15.65 14.97
CA VAL A 83 -13.07 15.27 13.69
C VAL A 83 -13.89 13.98 13.76
N TRP A 84 -13.86 13.26 14.88
CA TRP A 84 -14.47 11.94 15.05
C TRP A 84 -15.96 11.87 14.65
N ARG A 85 -16.74 12.90 15.02
CA ARG A 85 -18.18 12.97 14.72
C ARG A 85 -18.49 13.14 13.23
N LEU A 86 -17.53 13.61 12.43
CA LEU A 86 -17.66 13.74 10.98
C LEU A 86 -16.99 12.56 10.26
N ALA A 87 -15.82 12.13 10.74
CA ALA A 87 -15.02 11.08 10.12
C ALA A 87 -15.67 9.70 10.19
N ILE A 88 -16.25 9.30 11.33
CA ILE A 88 -16.86 7.97 11.46
C ILE A 88 -18.10 7.79 10.57
N PRO A 89 -19.10 8.70 10.61
CA PRO A 89 -20.27 8.56 9.75
C PRO A 89 -19.87 8.62 8.27
N GLY A 90 -18.93 9.51 7.92
CA GLY A 90 -18.42 9.63 6.55
C GLY A 90 -17.78 8.32 6.06
N ALA A 91 -16.87 7.73 6.85
CA ALA A 91 -16.21 6.48 6.51
C ALA A 91 -17.21 5.31 6.41
N LEU A 92 -18.19 5.23 7.31
CA LEU A 92 -19.18 4.15 7.30
C LEU A 92 -20.10 4.25 6.07
N ILE A 93 -20.60 5.46 5.77
CA ILE A 93 -21.45 5.72 4.61
C ILE A 93 -20.67 5.45 3.32
N GLN A 94 -19.46 6.00 3.19
CA GLN A 94 -18.61 5.80 2.03
C GLN A 94 -18.32 4.31 1.82
N SER A 95 -17.93 3.59 2.88
CA SER A 95 -17.61 2.16 2.77
C SER A 95 -18.83 1.34 2.36
N THR A 96 -19.99 1.60 2.97
CA THR A 96 -21.23 0.88 2.63
C THR A 96 -21.64 1.14 1.19
N ILE A 97 -21.58 2.39 0.73
CA ILE A 97 -21.90 2.76 -0.66
C ILE A 97 -20.90 2.12 -1.62
N SER A 98 -19.60 2.23 -1.35
CA SER A 98 -18.55 1.67 -2.21
C SER A 98 -18.67 0.16 -2.35
N THR A 99 -18.85 -0.55 -1.24
CA THR A 99 -19.07 -2.00 -1.23
C THR A 99 -20.36 -2.38 -1.96
N GLY A 100 -21.47 -1.67 -1.71
CA GLY A 100 -22.76 -1.93 -2.35
C GLY A 100 -22.72 -1.73 -3.87
N VAL A 101 -22.14 -0.61 -4.33
CA VAL A 101 -21.99 -0.31 -5.75
C VAL A 101 -21.13 -1.36 -6.43
N LEU A 102 -19.98 -1.73 -5.85
CA LEU A 102 -19.12 -2.74 -6.45
C LEU A 102 -19.80 -4.12 -6.48
N ALA A 103 -20.49 -4.51 -5.40
CA ALA A 103 -21.21 -5.78 -5.34
C ALA A 103 -22.29 -5.87 -6.43
N VAL A 104 -23.05 -4.79 -6.67
CA VAL A 104 -24.06 -4.73 -7.73
C VAL A 104 -23.41 -4.85 -9.12
N ILE A 105 -22.32 -4.12 -9.37
CA ILE A 105 -21.60 -4.20 -10.66
C ILE A 105 -21.11 -5.62 -10.92
N LEU A 106 -20.47 -6.26 -9.93
CA LEU A 106 -19.97 -7.62 -10.05
C LEU A 106 -21.09 -8.63 -10.26
N HIS A 107 -22.22 -8.44 -9.58
CA HIS A 107 -23.39 -9.29 -9.79
C HIS A 107 -23.92 -9.18 -11.23
N LEU A 108 -23.99 -7.97 -11.79
CA LEU A 108 -24.35 -7.75 -13.19
C LEU A 108 -23.35 -8.38 -14.18
N MET A 109 -22.09 -8.53 -13.78
CA MET A 109 -21.05 -9.26 -14.52
C MET A 109 -21.11 -10.78 -14.33
N GLY A 110 -22.14 -11.30 -13.64
CA GLY A 110 -22.37 -12.74 -13.44
C GLY A 110 -21.69 -13.33 -12.21
N TRP A 111 -21.13 -12.51 -11.31
CA TRP A 111 -20.51 -12.99 -10.08
C TRP A 111 -21.55 -13.22 -8.98
N ASN A 112 -21.21 -14.11 -8.03
CA ASN A 112 -22.03 -14.34 -6.85
C ASN A 112 -22.01 -13.11 -5.91
N TRP A 113 -23.14 -12.83 -5.24
CA TRP A 113 -23.28 -11.72 -4.29
C TRP A 113 -22.22 -11.73 -3.20
N VAL A 114 -21.87 -12.91 -2.68
CA VAL A 114 -20.84 -13.08 -1.65
C VAL A 114 -19.48 -12.59 -2.14
N SER A 115 -19.07 -13.00 -3.34
CA SER A 115 -17.79 -12.57 -3.94
C SER A 115 -17.78 -11.07 -4.20
N GLY A 116 -18.92 -10.52 -4.63
CA GLY A 116 -19.06 -9.08 -4.87
C GLY A 116 -18.93 -8.23 -3.61
N ILE A 117 -19.55 -8.67 -2.51
CA ILE A 117 -19.45 -8.00 -1.21
C ILE A 117 -18.03 -8.12 -0.63
N ILE A 118 -17.41 -9.30 -0.70
CA ILE A 118 -16.03 -9.49 -0.22
C ILE A 118 -15.05 -8.57 -0.97
N LEU A 119 -15.13 -8.54 -2.30
CA LEU A 119 -14.27 -7.66 -3.10
C LEU A 119 -14.59 -6.18 -2.82
N GLY A 120 -15.88 -5.84 -2.65
CA GLY A 120 -16.33 -4.50 -2.32
C GLY A 120 -15.79 -3.99 -0.99
N MET A 121 -15.69 -4.85 0.01
CA MET A 121 -15.07 -4.51 1.29
C MET A 121 -13.56 -4.36 1.16
N ALA A 122 -12.91 -5.29 0.43
CA ALA A 122 -11.46 -5.26 0.22
C ALA A 122 -11.00 -3.96 -0.48
N ILE A 123 -11.69 -3.55 -1.55
CA ILE A 123 -11.37 -2.33 -2.29
C ILE A 123 -11.65 -1.06 -1.47
N SER A 124 -12.73 -1.05 -0.70
CA SER A 124 -13.08 0.09 0.18
C SER A 124 -11.94 0.43 1.16
N VAL A 125 -11.31 -0.59 1.74
CA VAL A 125 -10.21 -0.42 2.71
C VAL A 125 -8.89 -0.07 2.03
N ALA A 126 -8.57 -0.69 0.88
CA ALA A 126 -7.26 -0.55 0.23
C ALA A 126 -6.90 0.91 -0.15
N SER A 127 -7.90 1.72 -0.49
CA SER A 127 -7.69 3.09 -0.98
C SER A 127 -7.13 4.06 0.07
N THR A 128 -7.47 3.86 1.35
CA THR A 128 -7.06 4.78 2.42
C THR A 128 -5.61 4.57 2.84
N VAL A 129 -5.13 3.33 2.86
CA VAL A 129 -3.75 2.99 3.21
C VAL A 129 -2.78 3.52 2.16
N VAL A 130 -3.08 3.31 0.88
CA VAL A 130 -2.25 3.83 -0.23
C VAL A 130 -2.25 5.35 -0.25
N MET A 131 -3.41 5.99 -0.04
CA MET A 131 -3.49 7.44 0.07
C MET A 131 -2.68 7.97 1.26
N ALA A 132 -2.73 7.32 2.42
CA ALA A 132 -1.95 7.70 3.60
C ALA A 132 -0.43 7.56 3.37
N LEU A 133 -0.01 6.50 2.69
CA LEU A 133 1.37 6.30 2.23
C LEU A 133 1.85 7.42 1.32
N VAL A 134 1.04 7.76 0.30
CA VAL A 134 1.34 8.85 -0.63
C VAL A 134 1.40 10.18 0.13
N LEU A 135 0.42 10.48 0.98
CA LEU A 135 0.41 11.70 1.80
C LEU A 135 1.64 11.81 2.70
N ALA A 136 2.07 10.71 3.33
CA ALA A 136 3.28 10.67 4.14
C ALA A 136 4.53 10.97 3.31
N GLU A 137 4.63 10.40 2.11
CA GLU A 137 5.73 10.67 1.16
C GLU A 137 5.75 12.14 0.69
N TRP A 138 4.58 12.75 0.51
CA TRP A 138 4.45 14.16 0.11
C TRP A 138 4.67 15.15 1.26
N HIS A 139 4.42 14.75 2.50
CA HIS A 139 4.59 15.63 3.66
C HIS A 139 6.07 15.94 3.94
N ASP A 140 7.00 15.03 3.60
CA ASP A 140 8.44 15.27 3.71
C ASP A 140 8.97 16.33 2.71
N LEU A 141 8.16 16.75 1.72
CA LEU A 141 8.50 17.84 0.79
C LEU A 141 8.07 19.25 1.27
N HIS A 142 7.37 19.36 2.40
CA HIS A 142 6.99 20.65 3.01
C HIS A 142 7.80 20.98 4.28
N ALA A 143 9.04 20.51 4.38
CA ALA A 143 10.02 21.08 5.29
C ALA A 143 10.35 22.52 4.84
N LYS A 144 9.62 23.49 5.41
CA LYS A 144 9.85 24.96 5.42
C LYS A 144 10.89 25.47 4.41
N ILE A 145 10.44 25.93 3.26
CA ILE A 145 11.14 26.96 2.51
C ILE A 145 10.65 28.31 3.05
N GLY A 146 11.46 28.93 3.91
CA GLY A 146 11.53 30.37 4.17
C GLY A 146 10.25 31.11 4.58
N HIS A 147 10.03 31.27 5.89
CA HIS A 147 10.28 32.51 6.68
C HIS A 147 9.84 32.25 8.13
#